data_AF-A0A936MYD6-F1
#
_entry.id   AF-A0A936MYD6-F1
#
_cell.length_a   1.000
_cell.length_b   1.000
_cell.length_c   1.000
_cell.angle_alpha   90.00
_cell.angle_beta   90.00
_cell.angle_gamma   90.00
#
_symmetry.space_group_name_H-M   'P 1'
#
loop_
_entity.id
_entity.type
_entity.pdbx_description
1 polymer ?
#
loop_
_entity_poly.entity_id
_entity_poly.type
_entity_poly.pdbx_seq_one_letter_code
_entity_poly.pdbx_strand_id
1 'polypeptide(L)'
;MRSTVRKLIIGRGQRPGERQPTIARRWDNLRAVWNNTFEEDAGLEKLVRLGLAASQFLFPGMYIKHLFWRRGPLYQDFAIEVLVLVKTVLPLLVLALGWERHPLALVVVLWLMAETILYIPTLIFASDAFGSPRSYRRSKLLIFLNYLEVVFSFAMLHMAMQAMNRPIDQWTDAVYLSFVITSTIGFGEYFPVTGWGKLVVALQSLFYLSYIALFISFFILGGNKGYFEDLRK
;
A
#
# COMPACT_ATOMS: atom_id res chain seq x y z
N MET A 1 3.24 -17.52 -28.91
CA MET A 1 2.47 -16.72 -27.93
C MET A 1 2.78 -17.04 -26.48
N ARG A 2 2.67 -18.29 -26.00
CA ARG A 2 2.94 -18.64 -24.57
C ARG A 2 4.34 -18.26 -24.10
N SER A 3 5.37 -18.40 -24.94
CA SER A 3 6.76 -18.05 -24.57
C SER A 3 6.98 -16.53 -24.46
N THR A 4 6.37 -15.72 -25.32
CA THR A 4 6.47 -14.26 -25.30
C THR A 4 5.77 -13.67 -24.09
N VAL A 5 4.55 -14.13 -23.78
CA VAL A 5 3.81 -13.72 -22.58
C VAL A 5 4.54 -14.17 -21.31
N ARG A 6 5.06 -15.40 -21.28
CA ARG A 6 5.88 -15.89 -20.17
C ARG A 6 7.14 -15.04 -19.99
N LYS A 7 7.77 -14.59 -21.07
CA LYS A 7 8.96 -13.74 -21.02
C LYS A 7 8.64 -12.32 -20.54
N LEU A 8 7.46 -11.79 -20.88
CA LEU A 8 6.97 -10.49 -20.42
C LEU A 8 6.61 -10.50 -18.93
N ILE A 9 5.96 -11.57 -18.46
CA ILE A 9 5.45 -11.69 -17.08
C ILE A 9 6.54 -12.18 -16.12
N ILE A 10 7.37 -13.14 -16.52
CA ILE A 10 8.30 -13.86 -15.63
C ILE A 10 9.75 -13.35 -15.77
N GLY A 11 10.08 -12.68 -16.89
CA GLY A 11 11.45 -12.28 -17.20
C GLY A 11 12.38 -13.45 -17.55
N ARG A 12 13.64 -13.15 -17.87
CA ARG A 12 14.70 -14.15 -18.05
C ARG A 12 15.52 -14.28 -16.76
N GLY A 13 15.41 -15.45 -16.12
CA GLY A 13 16.37 -16.02 -15.18
C GLY A 13 16.61 -15.26 -13.87
N GLN A 14 16.43 -15.93 -12.72
CA GLN A 14 17.41 -15.93 -11.62
C GLN A 14 16.94 -16.78 -10.42
N ARG A 15 17.94 -17.07 -9.57
CA ARG A 15 18.06 -18.16 -8.59
C ARG A 15 16.77 -18.49 -7.83
N PRO A 16 16.49 -19.80 -7.59
CA PRO A 16 15.44 -20.18 -6.66
C PRO A 16 15.80 -19.62 -5.28
N GLY A 17 15.11 -18.56 -4.86
CA GLY A 17 15.14 -18.13 -3.46
C GLY A 17 14.62 -19.27 -2.58
N GLU A 18 15.05 -19.28 -1.31
CA GLU A 18 14.62 -20.27 -0.34
C GLU A 18 13.08 -20.33 -0.27
N ARG A 19 12.56 -21.55 -0.40
CA ARG A 19 11.12 -21.81 -0.41
C ARG A 19 10.67 -22.04 1.02
N GLN A 20 10.37 -20.97 1.72
CA GLN A 20 9.74 -21.03 3.03
C GLN A 20 8.28 -20.59 2.95
N PRO A 21 7.37 -21.22 3.72
CA PRO A 21 6.00 -20.75 3.84
C PRO A 21 5.96 -19.31 4.35
N THR A 22 5.19 -18.43 3.67
CA THR A 22 5.12 -17.01 4.04
C THR A 22 4.64 -16.80 5.48
N ILE A 23 3.63 -17.56 5.92
CA ILE A 23 3.09 -17.49 7.29
C ILE A 23 4.17 -17.84 8.32
N ALA A 24 4.93 -18.92 8.10
CA ALA A 24 6.01 -19.33 8.99
C ALA A 24 7.06 -18.21 9.12
N ARG A 25 7.49 -17.65 7.98
CA ARG A 25 8.42 -16.52 7.97
C ARG A 25 7.89 -15.29 8.71
N ARG A 26 6.60 -14.95 8.57
CA ARG A 26 6.00 -13.82 9.30
C ARG A 26 5.94 -14.07 10.80
N TRP A 27 5.66 -15.32 11.19
CA TRP A 27 5.67 -15.73 12.59
C TRP A 27 7.08 -15.70 13.19
N ASP A 28 8.08 -16.12 12.43
CA ASP A 28 9.49 -16.04 12.85
C ASP A 28 9.93 -14.58 13.02
N ASN A 29 9.51 -13.68 12.14
CA ASN A 29 9.74 -12.24 12.33
C ASN A 29 9.09 -11.71 13.61
N LEU A 30 7.84 -12.09 13.90
CA LEU A 30 7.16 -11.69 15.14
C LEU A 30 7.90 -12.19 16.38
N ARG A 31 8.36 -13.44 16.36
CA ARG A 31 9.21 -14.01 17.42
C ARG A 31 10.55 -13.29 17.55
N ALA A 32 11.18 -12.91 16.44
CA ALA A 32 12.45 -12.20 16.43
C ALA A 32 12.35 -10.83 17.11
N VAL A 33 11.28 -10.06 16.81
CA VAL A 33 10.98 -8.78 17.48
C VAL A 33 10.63 -9.01 18.95
N TRP A 34 9.90 -10.07 19.28
CA TRP A 34 9.59 -10.40 20.67
C TRP A 34 10.85 -10.71 21.50
N ASN A 35 11.79 -11.45 20.92
CA ASN A 35 13.01 -11.91 21.58
C ASN A 35 14.20 -10.94 21.44
N ASN A 36 14.03 -9.77 20.82
CA ASN A 36 15.11 -8.81 20.53
C ASN A 36 16.32 -9.48 19.86
N THR A 37 16.08 -10.34 18.86
CA THR A 37 17.14 -11.19 18.29
C THR A 37 18.13 -10.42 17.41
N PHE A 38 17.73 -9.27 16.86
CA PHE A 38 18.56 -8.48 15.94
C PHE A 38 18.81 -7.04 16.41
N GLU A 39 17.88 -6.44 17.15
CA GLU A 39 17.99 -5.08 17.69
C GLU A 39 17.54 -5.07 19.16
N GLU A 40 18.19 -4.27 20.00
CA GLU A 40 17.85 -4.10 21.42
C GLU A 40 16.61 -3.18 21.58
N ASP A 41 15.52 -3.53 20.90
CA ASP A 41 14.29 -2.77 20.93
C ASP A 41 13.72 -2.72 22.35
N ALA A 42 13.47 -1.51 22.86
CA ALA A 42 12.93 -1.30 24.19
C ALA A 42 11.76 -0.30 24.19
N GLY A 43 10.85 -0.46 25.14
CA GLY A 43 9.76 0.49 25.36
C GLY A 43 8.79 0.63 24.17
N LEU A 44 8.55 1.87 23.74
CA LEU A 44 7.56 2.22 22.72
C LEU A 44 7.87 1.61 21.35
N GLU A 45 9.15 1.56 20.97
CA GLU A 45 9.60 1.02 19.69
C GLU A 45 9.19 -0.45 19.52
N LYS A 46 9.45 -1.27 20.55
CA LYS A 46 9.07 -2.68 20.56
C LYS A 46 7.56 -2.88 20.44
N LEU A 47 6.77 -2.07 21.15
CA LEU A 47 5.30 -2.13 21.08
C LEU A 47 4.80 -1.81 19.67
N VAL A 48 5.34 -0.75 19.05
CA VAL A 48 4.98 -0.36 17.68
C VAL A 48 5.36 -1.45 16.69
N ARG A 49 6.59 -1.98 16.75
CA ARG A 49 7.05 -3.05 15.85
C ARG A 49 6.25 -4.34 15.99
N LEU A 50 5.93 -4.76 17.22
CA LEU A 50 5.08 -5.92 17.47
C LEU A 50 3.66 -5.71 16.93
N GLY A 51 3.08 -4.53 17.15
CA GLY A 51 1.77 -4.17 16.62
C GLY A 51 1.74 -4.22 15.09
N LEU A 52 2.75 -3.64 14.44
CA LEU A 52 2.89 -3.65 12.99
C LEU A 52 3.10 -5.07 12.44
N ALA A 53 3.97 -5.87 13.06
CA ALA A 53 4.21 -7.26 12.68
C ALA A 53 2.96 -8.14 12.84
N ALA A 54 2.22 -7.98 13.94
CA ALA A 54 0.96 -8.69 14.20
C ALA A 54 -0.15 -8.26 13.23
N SER A 55 -0.22 -6.97 12.88
CA SER A 55 -1.24 -6.47 11.94
C SER A 55 -1.16 -7.13 10.56
N GLN A 56 0.03 -7.60 10.15
CA GLN A 56 0.23 -8.27 8.85
C GLN A 56 -0.59 -9.56 8.70
N PHE A 57 -1.00 -10.19 9.80
CA PHE A 57 -1.85 -11.37 9.77
C PHE A 57 -3.31 -11.04 9.42
N LEU A 58 -3.74 -9.77 9.51
CA LEU A 58 -5.10 -9.36 9.20
C LEU A 58 -5.33 -9.14 7.70
N PHE A 59 -4.26 -9.10 6.91
CA PHE A 59 -4.31 -8.56 5.57
C PHE A 59 -4.20 -9.61 4.45
N PRO A 60 -4.97 -9.45 3.36
CA PRO A 60 -5.07 -10.45 2.31
C PRO A 60 -3.74 -10.64 1.56
N GLY A 61 -2.90 -9.61 1.44
CA GLY A 61 -1.61 -9.71 0.74
C GLY A 61 -0.70 -10.79 1.32
N MET A 62 -0.75 -11.04 2.63
CA MET A 62 0.02 -12.12 3.27
C MET A 62 -0.46 -13.50 2.81
N TYR A 63 -1.77 -13.71 2.79
CA TYR A 63 -2.37 -14.98 2.37
C TYR A 63 -2.22 -15.23 0.87
N ILE A 64 -2.28 -14.18 0.05
CA ILE A 64 -1.99 -14.30 -1.38
C ILE A 64 -0.53 -14.72 -1.60
N LYS A 65 0.43 -14.11 -0.90
CA LYS A 65 1.84 -14.57 -0.96
C LYS A 65 1.97 -16.02 -0.50
N HIS A 66 1.24 -16.40 0.55
CA HIS A 66 1.21 -17.78 1.02
C HIS A 66 0.67 -18.71 -0.08
N LEU A 67 -0.46 -18.42 -0.72
CA LEU A 67 -1.01 -19.27 -1.79
C LEU A 67 0.01 -19.59 -2.90
N PHE A 68 0.86 -18.63 -3.26
CA PHE A 68 1.88 -18.78 -4.29
C PHE A 68 3.26 -19.21 -3.74
N TRP A 69 3.37 -19.60 -2.47
CA TRP A 69 4.66 -19.89 -1.82
C TRP A 69 5.45 -20.97 -2.56
N ARG A 70 4.77 -22.04 -3.00
CA ARG A 70 5.38 -23.19 -3.71
C ARG A 70 5.82 -22.88 -5.15
N ARG A 71 5.21 -21.89 -5.79
CA ARG A 71 5.53 -21.53 -7.20
C ARG A 71 6.78 -20.65 -7.31
N GLY A 72 7.24 -20.11 -6.18
CA GLY A 72 8.49 -19.36 -6.05
C GLY A 72 8.29 -17.84 -5.98
N PRO A 73 9.36 -17.07 -5.67
CA PRO A 73 9.26 -15.65 -5.36
C PRO A 73 8.67 -14.79 -6.49
N LEU A 74 8.94 -15.14 -7.76
CA LEU A 74 8.39 -14.44 -8.94
C LEU A 74 6.87 -14.45 -8.98
N TYR A 75 6.24 -15.59 -8.71
CA TYR A 75 4.78 -15.69 -8.74
C TYR A 75 4.14 -14.97 -7.55
N GLN A 76 4.79 -15.00 -6.38
CA GLN A 76 4.35 -14.22 -5.22
C GLN A 76 4.39 -12.72 -5.51
N ASP A 77 5.48 -12.24 -6.12
CA ASP A 77 5.64 -10.85 -6.48
C ASP A 77 4.60 -10.40 -7.50
N PHE A 78 4.38 -11.19 -8.55
CA PHE A 78 3.38 -10.90 -9.56
C PHE A 78 1.95 -10.92 -8.98
N ALA A 79 1.63 -11.89 -8.11
CA ALA A 79 0.32 -11.94 -7.46
C ALA A 79 0.06 -10.68 -6.61
N ILE A 80 1.09 -10.13 -5.97
CA ILE A 80 0.98 -8.88 -5.21
C ILE A 80 0.85 -7.67 -6.12
N GLU A 81 1.52 -7.65 -7.28
CA GLU A 81 1.29 -6.59 -8.28
C GLU A 81 -0.15 -6.57 -8.76
N VAL A 82 -0.72 -7.75 -9.06
CA VAL A 82 -2.13 -7.88 -9.44
C VAL A 82 -3.03 -7.43 -8.31
N LEU A 83 -2.77 -7.82 -7.05
CA LEU A 83 -3.52 -7.35 -5.90
C LEU A 83 -3.48 -5.82 -5.81
N VAL A 84 -2.30 -5.22 -5.94
CA VAL A 84 -2.11 -3.75 -5.87
C VAL A 84 -2.92 -3.05 -6.96
N LEU A 85 -2.90 -3.54 -8.19
CA LEU A 85 -3.71 -2.98 -9.28
C LEU A 85 -5.20 -3.12 -9.00
N VAL A 86 -5.65 -4.28 -8.53
CA VAL A 86 -7.05 -4.52 -8.19
C VAL A 86 -7.51 -3.55 -7.10
N LYS A 87 -6.75 -3.39 -6.01
CA LYS A 87 -7.13 -2.44 -4.95
C LYS A 87 -7.09 -0.98 -5.40
N THR A 88 -6.22 -0.60 -6.35
CA THR A 88 -6.21 0.77 -6.90
C THR A 88 -7.46 1.03 -7.74
N VAL A 89 -7.89 0.05 -8.55
CA VAL A 89 -9.03 0.22 -9.47
C VAL A 89 -10.36 0.02 -8.76
N LEU A 90 -10.42 -0.82 -7.73
CA LEU A 90 -11.65 -1.15 -7.00
C LEU A 90 -12.44 0.08 -6.50
N PRO A 91 -11.87 1.05 -5.76
CA PRO A 91 -12.62 2.21 -5.30
C PRO A 91 -13.19 3.04 -6.45
N LEU A 92 -12.48 3.14 -7.59
CA LEU A 92 -13.00 3.81 -8.78
C LEU A 92 -14.18 3.07 -9.41
N LEU A 93 -14.13 1.72 -9.45
CA LEU A 93 -15.27 0.93 -9.92
C LEU A 93 -16.48 1.06 -8.99
N VAL A 94 -16.25 1.03 -7.67
CA VAL A 94 -17.31 1.22 -6.68
C VAL A 94 -17.98 2.59 -6.86
N LEU A 95 -17.18 3.64 -7.04
CA LEU A 95 -17.66 5.00 -7.32
C LEU A 95 -18.43 5.09 -8.64
N ALA A 96 -17.88 4.54 -9.73
CA ALA A 96 -18.51 4.61 -11.06
C ALA A 96 -19.82 3.82 -11.15
N LEU A 97 -19.97 2.76 -10.34
CA LEU A 97 -21.18 1.94 -10.27
C LEU A 97 -22.19 2.43 -9.22
N GLY A 98 -21.89 3.49 -8.47
CA GLY A 98 -22.76 4.00 -7.41
C GLY A 98 -22.89 3.09 -6.19
N TRP A 99 -21.84 2.31 -5.89
CA TRP A 99 -21.80 1.33 -4.79
C TRP A 99 -21.11 1.87 -3.53
N GLU A 100 -20.80 3.16 -3.47
CA GLU A 100 -20.07 3.78 -2.35
C GLU A 100 -20.79 3.65 -1.00
N ARG A 101 -22.13 3.53 -1.01
CA ARG A 101 -22.95 3.31 0.19
C ARG A 101 -23.23 1.83 0.49
N HIS A 102 -22.82 0.91 -0.38
CA HIS A 102 -23.04 -0.51 -0.15
C HIS A 102 -22.10 -1.01 0.96
N PRO A 103 -22.62 -1.63 2.04
CA PRO A 103 -21.83 -1.93 3.24
C PRO A 103 -20.66 -2.87 2.95
N LEU A 104 -20.84 -3.87 2.07
CA LEU A 104 -19.75 -4.76 1.70
C LEU A 104 -18.66 -4.04 0.89
N ALA A 105 -19.03 -3.11 0.00
CA ALA A 105 -18.05 -2.37 -0.79
C ALA A 105 -17.23 -1.45 0.12
N LEU A 106 -17.90 -0.77 1.05
CA LEU A 106 -17.28 0.07 2.07
C LEU A 106 -16.30 -0.72 2.94
N VAL A 107 -16.73 -1.85 3.49
CA VAL A 107 -15.86 -2.70 4.33
C VAL A 107 -14.65 -3.22 3.55
N VAL A 108 -14.84 -3.71 2.31
CA VAL A 108 -13.74 -4.26 1.51
C VAL A 108 -12.72 -3.17 1.15
N VAL A 109 -13.17 -2.00 0.67
CA VAL A 109 -12.27 -0.90 0.30
C VAL A 109 -11.53 -0.39 1.54
N LEU A 110 -12.20 -0.19 2.67
CA LEU A 110 -11.56 0.27 3.89
C LEU A 110 -10.58 -0.76 4.46
N TRP A 111 -10.89 -2.05 4.37
CA TRP A 111 -9.98 -3.13 4.79
C TRP A 111 -8.70 -3.17 3.94
N LEU A 112 -8.83 -3.02 2.62
CA LEU A 112 -7.67 -2.95 1.71
C LEU A 112 -6.87 -1.64 1.89
N MET A 113 -7.55 -0.51 2.13
CA MET A 113 -6.91 0.75 2.44
C MET A 113 -6.13 0.66 3.76
N ALA A 114 -6.68 0.00 4.78
CA ALA A 114 -6.00 -0.24 6.05
C ALA A 114 -4.72 -1.08 5.90
N GLU A 115 -4.71 -2.08 4.99
CA GLU A 115 -3.49 -2.81 4.63
C GLU A 115 -2.40 -1.86 4.13
N THR A 116 -2.75 -0.93 3.24
CA THR A 116 -1.79 0.05 2.70
C THR A 116 -1.35 1.07 3.73
N ILE A 117 -2.27 1.58 4.56
CA ILE A 117 -1.96 2.53 5.62
C ILE A 117 -1.00 1.92 6.64
N LEU A 118 -1.20 0.65 7.04
CA LEU A 118 -0.29 -0.04 7.98
C LEU A 118 1.00 -0.55 7.33
N TYR A 119 1.00 -0.76 6.02
CA TYR A 119 2.21 -1.14 5.28
C TYR A 119 3.30 -0.05 5.34
N ILE A 120 2.92 1.23 5.27
CA ILE A 120 3.86 2.37 5.33
C ILE A 120 4.67 2.42 6.64
N PRO A 121 4.05 2.50 7.83
CA PRO A 121 4.80 2.50 9.09
C PRO A 121 5.55 1.18 9.28
N THR A 122 5.05 0.05 8.75
CA THR A 122 5.83 -1.20 8.76
C THR A 122 7.12 -1.06 7.95
N LEU A 123 7.11 -0.39 6.79
CA LEU A 123 8.33 -0.10 6.04
C LEU A 123 9.28 0.86 6.76
N ILE A 124 8.77 1.74 7.62
CA ILE A 124 9.57 2.73 8.36
C ILE A 124 10.18 2.11 9.62
N PHE A 125 9.37 1.46 10.46
CA PHE A 125 9.76 0.97 11.78
C PHE A 125 10.12 -0.52 11.84
N ALA A 126 9.67 -1.32 10.89
CA ALA A 126 9.90 -2.77 10.86
C ALA A 126 10.39 -3.21 9.46
N SER A 127 11.31 -2.42 8.90
CA SER A 127 11.83 -2.61 7.54
C SER A 127 12.58 -3.95 7.38
N ASP A 128 13.24 -4.40 8.44
CA ASP A 128 13.91 -5.68 8.61
C ASP A 128 12.96 -6.89 8.46
N ALA A 129 11.68 -6.70 8.76
CA ALA A 129 10.66 -7.72 8.53
C ALA A 129 10.43 -8.00 7.04
N PHE A 130 10.91 -7.15 6.13
CA PHE A 130 10.82 -7.34 4.69
C PHE A 130 12.17 -7.75 4.08
N GLY A 131 12.11 -8.65 3.10
CA GLY A 131 13.28 -8.92 2.27
C GLY A 131 13.64 -7.73 1.40
N SER A 132 14.92 -7.60 1.02
CA SER A 132 15.39 -6.55 0.13
C SER A 132 14.59 -6.52 -1.19
N PRO A 133 14.29 -5.31 -1.72
CA PRO A 133 13.50 -5.18 -2.92
C PRO A 133 14.26 -5.78 -4.10
N ARG A 134 13.60 -6.67 -4.85
CA ARG A 134 14.20 -7.30 -6.04
C ARG A 134 14.52 -6.31 -7.15
N SER A 135 13.75 -5.23 -7.23
CA SER A 135 13.93 -4.15 -8.19
C SER A 135 13.44 -2.85 -7.57
N TYR A 136 14.31 -1.85 -7.50
CA TYR A 136 13.95 -0.51 -7.06
C TYR A 136 12.92 0.15 -7.98
N ARG A 137 13.00 -0.11 -9.30
CA ARG A 137 12.01 0.39 -10.27
C ARG A 137 10.60 -0.17 -10.00
N ARG A 138 10.51 -1.46 -9.69
CA ARG A 138 9.25 -2.10 -9.30
C ARG A 138 8.70 -1.51 -8.02
N SER A 139 9.55 -1.34 -7.01
CA SER A 139 9.15 -0.81 -5.71
C SER A 139 8.61 0.62 -5.83
N LYS A 140 9.26 1.46 -6.65
CA LYS A 140 8.79 2.82 -6.99
C LYS A 140 7.41 2.82 -7.65
N LEU A 141 7.17 1.93 -8.61
CA LEU A 141 5.86 1.79 -9.26
C LEU A 141 4.77 1.36 -8.28
N LEU A 142 5.05 0.36 -7.44
CA LEU A 142 4.09 -0.14 -6.46
C LEU A 142 3.77 0.89 -5.38
N ILE A 143 4.76 1.65 -4.91
CA ILE A 143 4.57 2.77 -3.99
C ILE A 143 3.63 3.79 -4.64
N PHE A 144 3.86 4.19 -5.89
CA PHE A 144 2.97 5.12 -6.61
C PHE A 144 1.54 4.59 -6.75
N LEU A 145 1.35 3.32 -7.09
CA LEU A 145 0.01 2.72 -7.16
C LEU A 145 -0.70 2.64 -5.80
N ASN A 146 0.04 2.39 -4.72
CA ASN A 146 -0.48 2.44 -3.35
C ASN A 146 -0.96 3.85 -2.96
N TYR A 147 -0.26 4.89 -3.41
CA TYR A 147 -0.74 6.27 -3.20
C TYR A 147 -2.06 6.53 -3.88
N LEU A 148 -2.15 6.19 -5.18
CA LEU A 148 -3.39 6.35 -5.92
C LEU A 148 -4.53 5.55 -5.29
N GLU A 149 -4.25 4.32 -4.85
CA GLU A 149 -5.24 3.50 -4.16
C GLU A 149 -5.80 4.21 -2.92
N VAL A 150 -4.95 4.71 -2.03
CA VAL A 150 -5.43 5.38 -0.82
C VAL A 150 -6.20 6.67 -1.15
N VAL A 151 -5.74 7.45 -2.14
CA VAL A 151 -6.47 8.64 -2.63
C VAL A 151 -7.86 8.27 -3.13
N PHE A 152 -7.99 7.22 -3.95
CA PHE A 152 -9.29 6.78 -4.46
C PHE A 152 -10.18 6.18 -3.37
N SER A 153 -9.61 5.46 -2.40
CA SER A 153 -10.33 4.94 -1.24
C SER A 153 -10.91 6.08 -0.37
N PHE A 154 -10.16 7.16 -0.15
CA PHE A 154 -10.68 8.37 0.52
C PHE A 154 -11.74 9.10 -0.31
N ALA A 155 -11.61 9.15 -1.64
CA ALA A 155 -12.64 9.71 -2.51
C ALA A 155 -13.98 8.99 -2.31
N MET A 156 -13.95 7.66 -2.33
CA MET A 156 -15.11 6.82 -2.06
C MET A 156 -15.68 7.07 -0.66
N LEU A 157 -14.83 7.16 0.36
CA LEU A 157 -15.25 7.44 1.74
C LEU A 157 -15.92 8.81 1.88
N HIS A 158 -15.38 9.86 1.27
CA HIS A 158 -15.97 11.20 1.31
C HIS A 158 -17.36 11.24 0.65
N MET A 159 -17.51 10.57 -0.49
CA MET A 159 -18.79 10.48 -1.19
C MET A 159 -19.82 9.65 -0.39
N ALA A 160 -19.39 8.57 0.27
CA ALA A 160 -20.24 7.72 1.09
C ALA A 160 -20.76 8.45 2.34
N MET A 161 -19.93 9.25 3.00
CA MET A 161 -20.27 9.92 4.27
C MET A 161 -21.15 11.16 4.12
N GLN A 162 -21.13 11.84 2.96
CA GLN A 162 -21.85 13.11 2.73
C GLN A 162 -21.58 14.15 3.85
N ALA A 163 -20.34 14.21 4.33
CA ALA A 163 -19.93 15.00 5.50
C ALA A 163 -19.44 16.43 5.17
N MET A 164 -19.56 16.84 3.91
CA MET A 164 -19.10 18.12 3.38
C MET A 164 -20.20 19.19 3.47
N ASN A 165 -19.82 20.45 3.29
CA ASN A 165 -20.71 21.61 3.22
C ASN A 165 -21.82 21.50 2.15
N ARG A 166 -21.58 20.73 1.09
CA ARG A 166 -22.54 20.42 0.04
C ARG A 166 -22.42 18.96 -0.39
N PRO A 167 -23.48 18.33 -0.90
CA PRO A 167 -23.41 16.95 -1.38
C PRO A 167 -22.43 16.81 -2.55
N ILE A 168 -21.82 15.64 -2.66
CA ILE A 168 -20.94 15.28 -3.78
C ILE A 168 -21.76 14.43 -4.75
N ASP A 169 -22.22 15.04 -5.84
CA ASP A 169 -23.14 14.41 -6.79
C ASP A 169 -22.42 13.58 -7.86
N GLN A 170 -21.23 14.01 -8.28
CA GLN A 170 -20.44 13.31 -9.29
C GLN A 170 -19.26 12.57 -8.66
N TRP A 171 -19.02 11.32 -9.09
CA TRP A 171 -17.89 10.54 -8.61
C TRP A 171 -16.53 11.17 -8.96
N THR A 172 -16.47 11.93 -10.05
CA THR A 172 -15.29 12.71 -10.45
C THR A 172 -14.97 13.80 -9.44
N ASP A 173 -15.98 14.43 -8.85
CA ASP A 173 -15.80 15.46 -7.82
C ASP A 173 -15.26 14.85 -6.53
N ALA A 174 -15.67 13.63 -6.19
CA ALA A 174 -15.12 12.90 -5.04
C ALA A 174 -13.61 12.62 -5.23
N VAL A 175 -13.22 12.18 -6.44
CA VAL A 175 -11.81 11.93 -6.78
C VAL A 175 -11.01 13.24 -6.75
N TYR A 176 -11.53 14.29 -7.37
CA TYR A 176 -10.96 15.63 -7.34
C TYR A 176 -10.73 16.12 -5.91
N LEU A 177 -11.77 16.06 -5.07
CA LEU A 177 -11.71 16.46 -3.67
C LEU A 177 -10.61 15.71 -2.92
N SER A 178 -10.53 14.39 -3.10
CA SER A 178 -9.51 13.59 -2.44
C SER A 178 -8.09 13.99 -2.86
N PHE A 179 -7.86 14.27 -4.15
CA PHE A 179 -6.59 14.83 -4.61
C PHE A 179 -6.29 16.19 -3.99
N VAL A 180 -7.27 17.11 -3.96
CA VAL A 180 -7.11 18.46 -3.39
C VAL A 180 -6.75 18.41 -1.91
N ILE A 181 -7.37 17.49 -1.15
CA ILE A 181 -7.05 17.27 0.28
C ILE A 181 -5.66 16.66 0.43
N THR A 182 -5.38 15.55 -0.26
CA THR A 182 -4.10 14.85 -0.14
C THR A 182 -2.94 15.72 -0.61
N SER A 183 -3.10 16.52 -1.66
CA SER A 183 -2.07 17.45 -2.13
C SER A 183 -1.95 18.72 -1.29
N THR A 184 -2.77 18.88 -0.23
CA THR A 184 -2.79 20.05 0.65
C THR A 184 -3.11 21.38 -0.06
N ILE A 185 -3.77 21.33 -1.23
CA ILE A 185 -4.13 22.54 -1.99
C ILE A 185 -5.31 23.26 -1.33
N GLY A 186 -6.38 22.53 -1.01
CA GLY A 186 -7.52 23.06 -0.25
C GLY A 186 -8.23 24.26 -0.87
N PHE A 187 -8.71 24.18 -2.12
CA PHE A 187 -9.41 25.28 -2.81
C PHE A 187 -10.67 25.80 -2.09
N GLY A 188 -11.20 25.07 -1.11
CA GLY A 188 -12.28 25.54 -0.23
C GLY A 188 -13.70 25.36 -0.77
N GLU A 189 -13.86 24.82 -1.98
CA GLU A 189 -15.19 24.54 -2.55
C GLU A 189 -15.96 23.47 -1.76
N TYR A 190 -15.23 22.44 -1.32
CA TYR A 190 -15.71 21.38 -0.43
C TYR A 190 -14.91 21.45 0.88
N PHE A 191 -15.61 21.53 2.01
CA PHE A 191 -15.00 21.48 3.33
C PHE A 191 -15.87 20.69 4.32
N PRO A 192 -15.26 19.95 5.27
CA PRO A 192 -16.00 19.11 6.20
C PRO A 192 -16.76 19.96 7.24
N VAL A 193 -18.06 19.71 7.37
CA VAL A 193 -18.91 20.41 8.35
C VAL A 193 -19.18 19.57 9.60
N THR A 194 -19.15 18.24 9.48
CA THR A 194 -19.38 17.33 10.61
C THR A 194 -18.09 16.99 11.36
N GLY A 195 -18.18 16.63 12.64
CA GLY A 195 -17.03 16.19 13.43
C GLY A 195 -16.31 14.98 12.82
N TRP A 196 -17.06 14.00 12.33
CA TRP A 196 -16.52 12.83 11.64
C TRP A 196 -15.85 13.19 10.32
N GLY A 197 -16.44 14.09 9.52
CA GLY A 197 -15.83 14.57 8.29
C GLY A 197 -14.48 15.24 8.55
N LYS A 198 -14.40 16.08 9.59
CA LYS A 198 -13.15 16.75 10.01
C LYS A 198 -12.08 15.72 10.40
N LEU A 199 -12.47 14.69 11.16
CA LEU A 199 -11.56 13.61 11.55
C LEU A 199 -11.02 12.85 10.34
N VAL A 200 -11.87 12.48 9.38
CA VAL A 200 -11.43 11.74 8.17
C VAL A 200 -10.48 12.58 7.32
N VAL A 201 -10.76 13.87 7.13
CA VAL A 201 -9.85 14.79 6.42
C VAL A 201 -8.50 14.89 7.16
N ALA A 202 -8.52 15.01 8.50
CA ALA A 202 -7.29 15.04 9.29
C ALA A 202 -6.47 13.75 9.16
N LEU A 203 -7.12 12.58 9.17
CA LEU A 203 -6.47 11.28 8.96
C LEU A 203 -5.87 11.16 7.55
N GLN A 204 -6.59 11.65 6.53
CA GLN A 204 -6.08 11.68 5.15
C GLN A 204 -4.84 12.57 5.01
N SER A 205 -4.82 13.74 5.66
CA SER A 205 -3.65 14.62 5.68
C SER A 205 -2.46 14.01 6.41
N LEU A 206 -2.70 13.31 7.54
CA LEU A 206 -1.64 12.61 8.27
C LEU A 206 -1.00 11.49 7.42
N PHE A 207 -1.82 10.73 6.70
CA PHE A 207 -1.35 9.72 5.75
C PHE A 207 -0.43 10.34 4.69
N TYR A 208 -0.83 11.48 4.09
CA TYR A 208 -0.03 12.17 3.08
C TYR A 208 1.36 12.54 3.60
N LEU A 209 1.46 13.11 4.80
CA LEU A 209 2.73 13.50 5.42
C LEU A 209 3.67 12.30 5.62
N SER A 210 3.13 11.17 6.07
CA SER A 210 3.92 9.94 6.23
C SER A 210 4.33 9.37 4.87
N TYR A 211 3.44 9.45 3.89
CA TYR A 211 3.69 8.95 2.55
C TYR A 211 4.77 9.76 1.81
N ILE A 212 4.75 11.10 1.88
CA ILE A 212 5.75 11.93 1.18
C ILE A 212 7.16 11.70 1.72
N ALA A 213 7.31 11.51 3.05
CA ALA A 213 8.58 11.17 3.66
C ALA A 213 9.13 9.84 3.13
N LEU A 214 8.28 8.81 3.04
CA LEU A 214 8.65 7.52 2.46
C LEU A 214 8.96 7.62 0.97
N PHE A 215 8.16 8.40 0.23
CA PHE A 215 8.35 8.62 -1.20
C PHE A 215 9.70 9.28 -1.48
N ILE A 216 10.05 10.34 -0.74
CA ILE A 216 11.35 11.01 -0.83
C ILE A 216 12.47 10.03 -0.50
N SER A 217 12.37 9.29 0.60
CA SER A 217 13.37 8.30 1.00
C SER A 217 13.63 7.26 -0.11
N PHE A 218 12.57 6.68 -0.68
CA PHE A 218 12.71 5.67 -1.74
C PHE A 218 13.21 6.22 -3.09
N PHE A 219 12.82 7.44 -3.46
CA PHE A 219 13.16 7.99 -4.77
C PHE A 219 14.51 8.72 -4.79
N ILE A 220 14.89 9.38 -3.70
CA ILE A 220 16.14 10.14 -3.60
C ILE A 220 17.28 9.26 -3.11
N LEU A 221 17.09 8.47 -2.05
CA LEU A 221 18.18 7.66 -1.46
C LEU A 221 18.39 6.32 -2.19
N GLY A 222 17.37 5.85 -2.95
CA GLY A 222 17.35 4.55 -3.62
C GLY A 222 18.27 4.38 -4.85
N GLY A 223 19.12 5.35 -5.18
CA GLY A 223 20.25 5.15 -6.08
C GLY A 223 19.95 5.27 -7.58
N ASN A 224 20.75 6.12 -8.21
CA ASN A 224 20.73 6.57 -9.60
C ASN A 224 21.29 5.53 -10.61
N LYS A 225 21.03 4.23 -10.44
CA LYS A 225 21.51 3.20 -11.38
C LYS A 225 20.67 3.19 -12.66
N GLY A 226 20.94 4.15 -13.53
CA GLY A 226 20.29 4.32 -14.82
C GLY A 226 20.67 3.23 -15.81
N TYR A 227 19.77 2.93 -16.74
CA TYR A 227 19.92 1.92 -17.80
C TYR A 227 21.13 2.16 -18.74
N PHE A 228 21.73 3.35 -18.67
CA PHE A 228 22.84 3.81 -19.52
C PHE A 228 24.19 3.95 -18.80
N GLU A 229 24.29 3.63 -17.50
CA GLU A 229 25.60 3.67 -16.80
C GLU A 229 26.56 2.60 -17.34
N ASP A 230 26.04 1.41 -17.72
CA ASP A 230 26.84 0.34 -18.30
C ASP A 230 27.12 0.50 -19.80
N LEU A 231 26.56 1.53 -20.46
CA LEU A 231 26.81 1.85 -21.87
C LEU A 231 27.95 2.87 -22.05
N ARG A 232 28.58 3.30 -20.94
CA ARG A 232 29.86 4.04 -20.94
C ARG A 232 30.96 3.17 -20.34
N LYS A 233 31.33 2.10 -21.04
CA LYS A 233 32.63 1.45 -20.91
C LYS A 233 33.15 1.14 -22.30
#